data_AF-A0A7K3ZML2-F1
#
_entry.id   AF-A0A7K3ZML2-F1
#
_cell.length_a   1.000
_cell.length_b   1.000
_cell.length_c   1.000
_cell.angle_alpha   90.00
_cell.angle_beta   90.00
_cell.angle_gamma   90.00
#
_symmetry.space_group_name_H-M   'P 1'
#
loop_
_entity.id
_entity.type
_entity.pdbx_description
1 polymer ?
#
loop_
_entity_poly.entity_id
_entity_poly.type
_entity_poly.pdbx_seq_one_letter_code
_entity_poly.pdbx_strand_id
1 'polypeptide(L)' 'MSEGRDTFWIKFIERIFGLVLIVIGAIQLYLSVTSDLGGFTVLFATIGLVMVIIGVLLLVVKPPE' A
#
# COMPACT_ATOMS: atom_id res chain seq x y z
N MET A 1 -2.86 25.52 -20.36
CA MET A 1 -3.72 24.70 -19.48
C MET A 1 -3.33 23.21 -19.51
N SER A 2 -2.04 22.89 -19.26
CA SER A 2 -1.53 21.50 -19.19
C SER A 2 -1.48 21.00 -17.74
N GLU A 3 -1.04 21.86 -16.82
CA GLU A 3 -0.71 21.52 -15.43
C GLU A 3 -1.87 20.85 -14.68
N GLY A 4 -3.10 21.33 -14.82
CA GLY A 4 -4.26 20.77 -14.12
C GLY A 4 -4.64 19.34 -14.55
N ARG A 5 -4.33 18.94 -15.80
CA ARG A 5 -4.57 17.57 -16.28
C ARG A 5 -3.51 16.61 -15.77
N ASP A 6 -2.26 17.05 -15.75
CA ASP A 6 -1.13 16.24 -15.29
C ASP A 6 -1.25 15.95 -13.79
N THR A 7 -1.61 16.96 -12.99
CA THR A 7 -1.85 16.78 -11.54
C THR A 7 -3.01 15.82 -11.24
N PHE A 8 -4.06 15.82 -12.06
CA PHE A 8 -5.19 14.88 -11.88
C PHE A 8 -4.76 13.43 -12.11
N TRP A 9 -4.04 13.16 -13.20
CA TRP A 9 -3.56 11.81 -13.51
C TRP A 9 -2.57 11.29 -12.46
N ILE A 10 -1.69 12.16 -11.94
CA ILE A 10 -0.77 11.80 -10.85
C ILE A 10 -1.54 11.38 -9.60
N LYS A 11 -2.52 12.19 -9.15
CA LYS A 11 -3.36 11.86 -7.98
C LYS A 11 -4.18 10.59 -8.19
N PHE A 12 -4.65 10.34 -9.41
CA PHE A 12 -5.36 9.10 -9.74
C PHE A 12 -4.43 7.88 -9.62
N ILE A 13 -3.24 7.95 -10.21
CA ILE A 13 -2.24 6.88 -10.16
C ILE A 13 -1.81 6.61 -8.72
N GLU A 14 -1.58 7.64 -7.91
CA GLU A 14 -1.23 7.52 -6.49
C GLU A 14 -2.25 6.71 -5.71
N ARG A 15 -3.55 6.94 -5.92
CA ARG A 15 -4.62 6.17 -5.28
C ARG A 15 -4.65 4.71 -5.75
N ILE A 16 -4.41 4.46 -7.03
CA ILE A 16 -4.33 3.08 -7.56
C ILE A 16 -3.14 2.35 -6.93
N PHE A 17 -1.98 3.00 -6.80
CA PHE A 17 -0.83 2.43 -6.09
C PHE A 17 -1.13 2.15 -4.62
N GLY A 18 -1.84 3.04 -3.94
CA GLY A 18 -2.31 2.82 -2.57
C GLY A 18 -3.16 1.55 -2.45
N LEU A 19 -4.14 1.36 -3.35
CA LEU A 19 -4.97 0.15 -3.38
C LEU A 19 -4.14 -1.12 -3.64
N VAL A 20 -3.21 -1.07 -4.60
CA VAL A 20 -2.34 -2.20 -4.92
C VAL A 20 -1.46 -2.57 -3.72
N LEU A 21 -0.91 -1.59 -3.01
CA LEU A 21 -0.12 -1.81 -1.79
C LEU A 21 -0.94 -2.47 -0.68
N ILE A 22 -2.19 -2.06 -0.48
CA ILE A 22 -3.10 -2.69 0.48
C ILE A 22 -3.34 -4.15 0.11
N VAL A 23 -3.63 -4.44 -1.16
CA VAL A 23 -3.89 -5.81 -1.62
C VAL A 23 -2.67 -6.70 -1.43
N ILE A 24 -1.49 -6.23 -1.85
CA ILE A 24 -0.24 -6.98 -1.69
C ILE A 24 0.07 -7.21 -0.20
N GLY A 25 -0.03 -6.15 0.62
CA GLY A 25 0.20 -6.24 2.06
C GLY A 25 -0.78 -7.19 2.77
N ALA A 26 -2.06 -7.16 2.39
CA ALA A 26 -3.07 -8.07 2.92
C ALA A 26 -2.82 -9.54 2.53
N ILE A 27 -2.43 -9.80 1.27
CA ILE A 27 -2.04 -11.14 0.82
C ILE A 27 -0.81 -11.61 1.59
N GLN A 28 0.19 -10.75 1.75
CA GLN A 28 1.40 -11.08 2.52
C GLN A 28 1.09 -11.38 3.98
N LEU A 29 0.21 -10.60 4.63
CA LEU A 29 -0.24 -10.86 6.00
C LEU A 29 -0.98 -12.21 6.09
N TYR A 30 -1.87 -12.50 5.16
CA TYR A 30 -2.57 -13.79 5.09
C TYR A 30 -1.58 -14.94 4.95
N LEU A 31 -0.66 -14.86 3.99
CA LEU A 31 0.38 -15.88 3.79
C LEU A 31 1.32 -16.00 4.99
N SER A 32 1.53 -14.91 5.74
CA SER A 32 2.35 -14.94 6.96
C SER A 32 1.74 -15.80 8.05
N VAL A 33 0.41 -15.86 8.12
CA VAL A 33 -0.31 -16.65 9.13
C VAL A 33 -0.57 -18.08 8.64
N THR A 34 -0.80 -18.27 7.35
CA THR A 34 -1.15 -19.59 6.79
C THR A 34 0.03 -20.43 6.35
N SER A 35 1.21 -19.84 6.17
CA SER A 35 2.42 -20.54 5.71
C SER A 35 3.36 -20.83 6.86
N ASP A 36 4.09 -21.94 6.77
CA ASP A 36 5.13 -22.28 7.74
C ASP A 36 6.42 -21.48 7.45
N LEU A 37 6.48 -20.24 7.96
CA LEU A 37 7.62 -19.34 7.84
C LEU A 37 8.58 -19.43 9.04
N GLY A 38 8.28 -20.29 10.01
CA GLY A 38 9.03 -20.40 11.27
C GLY A 38 9.24 -19.04 11.94
N GLY A 39 10.48 -18.76 12.34
CA GLY A 39 10.87 -17.49 12.97
C GLY A 39 10.73 -16.25 12.09
N PHE A 40 10.60 -16.39 10.76
CA PHE A 40 10.44 -15.26 9.85
C PHE A 40 9.00 -14.74 9.77
N THR A 41 8.03 -15.45 10.37
CA THR A 41 6.61 -15.04 10.43
C THR A 41 6.45 -13.58 10.88
N VAL A 42 7.17 -13.19 11.93
CA VAL A 42 7.10 -11.82 12.49
C VAL A 42 7.64 -10.79 11.49
N LEU A 43 8.73 -11.10 10.80
CA LEU A 43 9.32 -10.21 9.79
C LEU A 43 8.36 -10.00 8.62
N PHE A 44 7.83 -11.08 8.05
CA PHE A 44 6.91 -11.02 6.93
C PHE A 44 5.59 -10.35 7.30
N ALA A 45 5.07 -10.62 8.50
CA ALA A 45 3.87 -9.95 9.01
C ALA A 45 4.11 -8.45 9.22
N THR A 46 5.27 -8.05 9.76
CA THR A 46 5.61 -6.63 9.97
C THR A 46 5.71 -5.89 8.65
N ILE A 47 6.38 -6.46 7.64
CA ILE A 47 6.49 -5.85 6.31
C ILE A 47 5.10 -5.72 5.66
N GLY A 48 4.27 -6.76 5.75
CA GLY A 48 2.91 -6.73 5.21
C GLY A 48 2.05 -5.64 5.89
N LEU A 49 2.16 -5.50 7.21
CA LEU A 49 1.46 -4.46 7.97
C LEU A 49 1.91 -3.06 7.55
N VAL A 50 3.22 -2.84 7.39
CA VAL A 50 3.77 -1.56 6.91
C VAL A 50 3.24 -1.23 5.51
N MET A 51 3.19 -2.20 4.60
CA MET A 51 2.62 -1.99 3.26
C MET A 51 1.15 -1.58 3.30
N VAL A 52 0.33 -2.22 4.15
CA VAL A 52 -1.07 -1.85 4.33
C VAL A 52 -1.19 -0.42 4.87
N ILE A 53 -0.40 -0.07 5.89
CA ILE A 53 -0.39 1.28 6.46
C ILE A 53 -0.03 2.32 5.41
N ILE A 54 1.05 2.11 4.64
CA ILE A 54 1.46 3.04 3.57
C ILE A 54 0.36 3.14 2.51
N GLY A 55 -0.22 2.02 2.09
CA GLY A 55 -1.30 2.01 1.10
C GLY A 55 -2.53 2.78 1.59
N VAL A 56 -2.90 2.65 2.87
CA VAL A 56 -3.97 3.44 3.49
C VAL A 56 -3.61 4.93 3.53
N LEU A 57 -2.37 5.28 3.88
CA LEU A 57 -1.92 6.67 3.88
C LEU A 57 -2.00 7.30 2.48
N LEU A 58 -1.63 6.58 1.43
CA LEU A 58 -1.77 7.07 0.04
C LEU A 58 -3.24 7.30 -0.37
N LEU A 59 -4.19 6.63 0.27
CA LEU A 59 -5.62 6.84 0.03
C LEU A 59 -6.21 7.98 0.86
N VAL A 60 -5.73 8.19 2.08
CA VAL A 60 -6.33 9.09 3.06
C VAL A 60 -5.63 10.44 3.13
N VAL A 61 -4.30 10.45 3.05
CA VAL A 61 -3.50 11.68 3.16
C VAL A 61 -3.72 12.51 1.90
N LYS A 62 -4.18 13.75 2.08
CA LYS A 62 -4.25 14.71 0.97
C LYS A 62 -2.83 15.17 0.63
N PRO A 63 -2.40 15.11 -0.65
CA PRO A 63 -1.13 15.69 -1.03
C PRO A 63 -1.13 17.19 -0.72
N PRO A 64 -0.04 17.76 -0.18
CA PRO A 64 0.09 19.19 0.03
C PRO A 64 -0.07 19.92 -1.31
N GLU A 65 -0.83 21.02 -1.29
CA GLU A 65 -1.15 21.85 -2.46
C GLU A 65 0.11 22.51 -3.06
#